data_AF-A0A853BR51-F1
#
_entry.id   AF-A0A853BR51-F1
#
_cell.length_a   1.000
_cell.length_b   1.000
_cell.length_c   1.000
_cell.angle_alpha   90.00
_cell.angle_beta   90.00
_cell.angle_gamma   90.00
#
_symmetry.space_group_name_H-M   'P 1'
#
loop_
_entity.id
_entity.type
_entity.pdbx_description
1 polymer ?
#
loop_
_entity_poly.entity_id
_entity_poly.type
_entity_poly.pdbx_seq_one_letter_code
_entity_poly.pdbx_strand_id
1 'polypeptide(L)'
;MAFPFDPEQPVPDPLTPEAAARVLDERRQSLPAWIQASRDAVVYLGELSRWDPPETLLENPSHGLTHMSTICGVEDLTAFRMIGYDPFDLLLTTYCAEYMFSDVGGTWVLDEDPESPTFGRFLIGAFDTARPEATVDVYAAVTAFLEEPEGRDLERLLESLQEAMGAPVGVTDTSFP
;
A
#
# COMPACT_ATOMS: atom_id res chain seq x y z
N MET A 1 1.73 14.87 5.49
CA MET A 1 2.04 13.87 6.54
C MET A 1 3.50 13.45 6.36
N ALA A 2 4.32 13.40 7.40
CA ALA A 2 5.70 12.91 7.28
C ALA A 2 5.71 11.44 7.70
N PHE A 3 6.03 10.54 6.78
CA PHE A 3 6.11 9.11 7.07
C PHE A 3 7.36 8.81 7.90
N PRO A 4 7.32 7.78 8.76
CA PRO A 4 8.44 7.46 9.65
C PRO A 4 9.71 7.02 8.89
N PHE A 5 9.58 6.65 7.62
CA PHE A 5 10.67 6.36 6.68
C PHE A 5 10.13 6.50 5.25
N ASP A 6 11.04 6.48 4.28
CA ASP A 6 10.74 6.48 2.86
C ASP A 6 10.57 5.02 2.37
N PRO A 7 9.36 4.59 1.96
CA PRO A 7 9.13 3.21 1.49
C PRO A 7 9.84 2.92 0.16
N GLU A 8 10.25 3.96 -0.58
CA GLU A 8 11.02 3.81 -1.80
C GLU A 8 12.47 3.45 -1.54
N GLN A 9 13.04 3.83 -0.39
CA GLN A 9 14.47 3.68 -0.18
C GLN A 9 14.83 2.20 -0.02
N PRO A 10 15.48 1.57 -1.02
CA PRO A 10 16.04 0.25 -0.81
C PRO A 10 17.09 0.34 0.30
N VAL A 11 17.41 -0.80 0.90
CA VAL A 11 18.66 -0.88 1.68
C VAL A 11 19.78 -0.47 0.72
N PRO A 12 20.63 0.52 1.06
CA PRO A 12 21.70 0.97 0.17
C PRO A 12 22.53 -0.23 -0.34
N ASP A 13 23.05 -0.15 -1.56
CA ASP A 13 23.98 -1.16 -2.12
C ASP A 13 25.25 -0.44 -2.60
N PRO A 14 26.47 -0.90 -2.23
CA PRO A 14 26.78 -2.00 -1.32
C PRO A 14 26.79 -1.59 0.15
N LEU A 15 26.23 -2.46 1.00
CA LEU A 15 26.43 -2.43 2.44
C LEU A 15 27.29 -3.60 2.89
N THR A 16 28.11 -3.36 3.91
CA THR A 16 28.69 -4.44 4.70
C THR A 16 27.57 -5.21 5.41
N PRO A 17 27.76 -6.50 5.75
CA PRO A 17 26.77 -7.26 6.54
C PRO A 17 26.32 -6.55 7.82
N GLU A 18 27.24 -5.82 8.47
CA GLU A 18 26.98 -5.03 9.68
C GLU A 18 26.06 -3.84 9.40
N ALA A 19 26.26 -3.15 8.27
CA ALA A 19 25.41 -2.02 7.90
C ALA A 19 24.03 -2.47 7.42
N ALA A 20 23.94 -3.60 6.71
CA ALA A 20 22.67 -4.23 6.35
C ALA A 20 21.88 -4.64 7.60
N ALA A 21 22.54 -5.29 8.57
CA ALA A 21 21.92 -5.68 9.84
C ALA A 21 21.39 -4.47 10.63
N ARG A 22 22.13 -3.34 10.63
CA ARG A 22 21.69 -2.11 11.29
C ARG A 22 20.44 -1.52 10.64
N VAL A 23 20.41 -1.40 9.30
CA VAL A 23 19.23 -0.89 8.59
C VAL A 23 18.02 -1.78 8.84
N LEU A 24 18.21 -3.11 8.84
CA LEU A 24 17.13 -4.05 9.12
C LEU A 24 16.58 -3.88 10.54
N ASP A 25 17.46 -3.70 11.53
CA ASP A 25 17.04 -3.48 12.91
C ASP A 25 16.29 -2.16 13.10
N GLU A 26 16.77 -1.07 12.48
CA GLU A 26 16.09 0.23 12.48
C GLU A 26 14.68 0.13 11.85
N ARG A 27 14.54 -0.60 10.74
CA ARG A 27 13.24 -0.82 10.08
C ARG A 27 12.32 -1.72 10.92
N ARG A 28 12.86 -2.77 11.53
CA ARG A 28 12.10 -3.62 12.45
C ARG A 28 11.52 -2.82 13.61
N GLN A 29 12.32 -1.94 14.20
CA GLN A 29 11.86 -1.03 15.27
C GLN A 29 10.81 -0.02 14.77
N SER A 30 10.83 0.32 13.48
CA SER A 30 9.90 1.27 12.85
C SER A 30 8.58 0.64 12.41
N LEU A 31 8.47 -0.70 12.32
CA LEU A 31 7.26 -1.39 11.83
C LEU A 31 5.96 -0.97 12.55
N PRO A 32 5.90 -0.84 13.89
CA PRO A 32 4.67 -0.39 14.55
C PRO A 32 4.28 1.05 14.16
N ALA A 33 5.27 1.93 13.98
CA ALA A 33 5.03 3.29 13.53
C ALA A 33 4.58 3.33 12.06
N TRP A 34 5.10 2.44 11.22
CA TRP A 34 4.65 2.27 9.84
C TRP A 34 3.17 1.89 9.76
N ILE A 35 2.77 0.86 10.53
CA ILE A 35 1.39 0.38 10.55
C ILE A 35 0.45 1.53 10.93
N GLN A 36 0.80 2.30 11.96
CA GLN A 36 -0.02 3.45 12.36
C GLN A 36 -0.05 4.53 11.27
N ALA A 37 1.10 4.90 10.70
CA ALA A 37 1.17 5.91 9.64
C ALA A 37 0.39 5.51 8.38
N SER A 38 0.41 4.22 8.02
CA SER A 38 -0.40 3.67 6.92
C SER A 38 -1.90 3.86 7.19
N ARG A 39 -2.35 3.60 8.42
CA ARG A 39 -3.76 3.78 8.80
C ARG A 39 -4.15 5.26 8.81
N ASP A 40 -3.29 6.11 9.37
CA ASP A 40 -3.50 7.56 9.38
C ASP A 40 -3.59 8.11 7.95
N ALA A 41 -2.81 7.58 7.01
CA ALA A 41 -2.87 7.96 5.59
C ALA A 41 -4.21 7.57 4.95
N VAL A 42 -4.77 6.40 5.29
CA VAL A 42 -6.11 5.99 4.81
C VAL A 42 -7.22 6.84 5.42
N VAL A 43 -7.13 7.22 6.70
CA VAL A 43 -8.07 8.17 7.32
C VAL A 43 -7.98 9.54 6.65
N TYR A 44 -6.76 10.02 6.39
CA TYR A 44 -6.53 11.26 5.67
C TYR A 44 -7.11 11.22 4.24
N LEU A 45 -6.98 10.09 3.54
CA LEU A 45 -7.68 9.86 2.27
C LEU A 45 -9.20 9.95 2.44
N GLY A 46 -9.73 9.42 3.55
CA GLY A 46 -11.13 9.55 3.95
C GLY A 46 -11.59 11.00 4.04
N GLU A 47 -10.79 11.85 4.70
CA GLU A 47 -11.03 13.30 4.81
C GLU A 47 -11.01 13.98 3.45
N LEU A 48 -10.00 13.69 2.62
CA LEU A 48 -9.86 14.26 1.27
C LEU A 48 -11.00 13.85 0.34
N SER A 49 -11.56 12.66 0.54
CA SER A 49 -12.70 12.11 -0.21
C SER A 49 -14.04 12.52 0.40
N ARG A 50 -14.03 13.26 1.53
CA ARG A 50 -15.20 13.75 2.27
C ARG A 50 -16.12 12.65 2.81
N TRP A 51 -15.54 11.51 3.20
CA TRP A 51 -16.27 10.51 3.98
C TRP A 51 -16.50 11.02 5.40
N ASP A 52 -17.68 10.73 5.96
CA ASP A 52 -18.07 11.12 7.32
C ASP A 52 -18.72 9.91 8.03
N PRO A 53 -18.03 9.27 9.00
CA PRO A 53 -16.68 9.60 9.47
C PRO A 53 -15.58 9.17 8.48
N PRO A 54 -14.41 9.84 8.44
CA PRO A 54 -13.32 9.50 7.52
C PRO A 54 -12.73 8.10 7.77
N GLU A 55 -12.80 7.60 9.01
CA GLU A 55 -12.40 6.25 9.40
C GLU A 55 -13.22 5.15 8.72
N THR A 56 -14.34 5.48 8.07
CA THR A 56 -15.15 4.55 7.27
C THR A 56 -14.29 3.81 6.23
N LEU A 57 -13.25 4.44 5.68
CA LEU A 57 -12.34 3.78 4.73
C LEU A 57 -11.45 2.69 5.36
N LEU A 58 -11.20 2.74 6.67
CA LEU A 58 -10.51 1.64 7.37
C LEU A 58 -11.43 0.44 7.59
N GLU A 59 -12.73 0.68 7.74
CA GLU A 59 -13.72 -0.37 7.98
C GLU A 59 -14.23 -1.00 6.68
N ASN A 60 -14.39 -0.17 5.64
CA ASN A 60 -14.92 -0.55 4.34
C ASN A 60 -14.13 0.15 3.22
N PRO A 61 -12.88 -0.27 2.94
CA PRO A 61 -12.03 0.37 1.93
C PRO A 61 -12.62 0.31 0.52
N SER A 62 -13.51 -0.63 0.23
CA SER A 62 -14.29 -0.70 -1.00
C SER A 62 -15.08 0.59 -1.30
N HIS A 63 -15.54 1.31 -0.26
CA HIS A 63 -16.23 2.60 -0.46
C HIS A 63 -15.35 3.64 -1.15
N GLY A 64 -14.04 3.55 -0.99
CA GLY A 64 -13.07 4.44 -1.64
C GLY A 64 -12.82 4.13 -3.12
N LEU A 65 -13.31 2.99 -3.64
CA LEU A 65 -12.85 2.44 -4.92
C LEU A 65 -13.21 3.36 -6.08
N THR A 66 -14.49 3.72 -6.23
CA THR A 66 -14.94 4.63 -7.30
C THR A 66 -14.17 5.96 -7.28
N HIS A 67 -13.89 6.50 -6.09
CA HIS A 67 -13.15 7.75 -5.93
C HIS A 67 -11.68 7.60 -6.35
N MET A 68 -11.00 6.55 -5.88
CA MET A 68 -9.61 6.28 -6.23
C MET A 68 -9.44 5.93 -7.71
N SER A 69 -10.34 5.14 -8.29
CA SER A 69 -10.38 4.82 -9.73
C SER A 69 -10.51 6.10 -10.56
N THR A 70 -11.35 7.05 -10.13
CA THR A 70 -11.50 8.34 -10.81
C THR A 70 -10.18 9.12 -10.82
N ILE A 71 -9.45 9.16 -9.69
CA ILE A 71 -8.16 9.87 -9.62
C ILE A 71 -7.09 9.15 -10.45
N CYS A 72 -7.03 7.82 -10.39
CA CYS A 72 -6.06 7.05 -11.18
C CYS A 72 -6.30 7.17 -12.70
N GLY A 73 -7.56 7.38 -13.09
CA GLY A 73 -7.96 7.58 -14.48
C GLY A 73 -7.59 8.95 -15.08
N VAL A 74 -7.18 9.94 -14.29
CA VAL A 74 -6.75 11.24 -14.83
C VAL A 74 -5.25 11.27 -15.13
N GLU A 75 -4.86 11.95 -16.22
CA GLU A 75 -3.46 12.15 -16.60
C GLU A 75 -2.77 13.21 -15.72
N ASP A 76 -3.47 14.32 -15.44
CA ASP A 76 -2.95 15.43 -14.66
C ASP A 76 -3.48 15.43 -13.21
N LEU A 77 -2.61 15.02 -12.28
CA LEU A 77 -2.89 15.00 -10.85
C LEU A 77 -2.75 16.38 -10.17
N THR A 78 -2.42 17.45 -10.91
CA THR A 78 -2.14 18.78 -10.34
C THR A 78 -3.28 19.28 -9.45
N ALA A 79 -4.52 19.13 -9.90
CA ALA A 79 -5.70 19.55 -9.12
C ALA A 79 -5.82 18.77 -7.79
N PHE A 80 -5.52 17.47 -7.79
CA PHE A 80 -5.53 16.63 -6.60
C PHE A 80 -4.37 16.96 -5.66
N ARG A 81 -3.16 17.19 -6.20
CA ARG A 81 -2.01 17.63 -5.41
C ARG A 81 -2.28 18.94 -4.69
N MET A 82 -2.90 19.91 -5.37
CA MET A 82 -3.27 21.21 -4.78
C MET A 82 -4.23 21.10 -3.58
N ILE A 83 -5.02 20.04 -3.50
CA ILE A 83 -5.98 19.81 -2.41
C ILE A 83 -5.49 18.78 -1.39
N GLY A 84 -4.24 18.31 -1.49
CA GLY A 84 -3.59 17.50 -0.45
C GLY A 84 -3.31 16.04 -0.79
N TYR A 85 -3.57 15.56 -2.01
CA TYR A 85 -3.27 14.18 -2.42
C TYR A 85 -1.78 13.89 -2.64
N ASP A 86 -0.88 14.71 -2.11
CA ASP A 86 0.57 14.53 -2.26
C ASP A 86 1.19 13.98 -0.96
N PRO A 87 2.01 12.92 -0.99
CA PRO A 87 2.39 12.10 -2.15
C PRO A 87 1.32 11.05 -2.54
N PHE A 88 0.91 11.04 -3.83
CA PHE A 88 -0.25 10.25 -4.29
C PHE A 88 0.04 8.75 -4.35
N ASP A 89 1.23 8.37 -4.80
CA ASP A 89 1.74 7.00 -4.82
C ASP A 89 1.65 6.35 -3.45
N LEU A 90 1.99 7.09 -2.40
CA LEU A 90 1.95 6.60 -1.03
C LEU A 90 0.52 6.49 -0.49
N LEU A 91 -0.33 7.49 -0.76
CA LEU A 91 -1.76 7.39 -0.43
C LEU A 91 -2.39 6.18 -1.11
N LEU A 92 -2.12 5.99 -2.40
CA LEU A 92 -2.60 4.84 -3.17
C LEU A 92 -2.03 3.52 -2.64
N THR A 93 -0.75 3.47 -2.28
CA THR A 93 -0.12 2.28 -1.67
C THR A 93 -0.81 1.88 -0.37
N THR A 94 -1.01 2.84 0.54
CA THR A 94 -1.68 2.57 1.83
C THR A 94 -3.13 2.19 1.66
N TYR A 95 -3.82 2.78 0.67
CA TYR A 95 -5.20 2.42 0.32
C TYR A 95 -5.30 0.99 -0.23
N CYS A 96 -4.48 0.64 -1.22
CA CYS A 96 -4.44 -0.72 -1.77
C CYS A 96 -4.10 -1.74 -0.68
N ALA A 97 -3.17 -1.42 0.22
CA ALA A 97 -2.84 -2.28 1.35
C ALA A 97 -4.03 -2.48 2.31
N GLU A 98 -4.72 -1.42 2.72
CA GLU A 98 -5.90 -1.54 3.59
C GLU A 98 -7.04 -2.28 2.89
N TYR A 99 -7.22 -2.08 1.58
CA TYR A 99 -8.16 -2.88 0.78
C TYR A 99 -7.82 -4.37 0.87
N MET A 100 -6.56 -4.75 0.64
CA MET A 100 -6.11 -6.14 0.75
C MET A 100 -6.25 -6.68 2.18
N PHE A 101 -5.95 -5.89 3.21
CA PHE A 101 -6.13 -6.29 4.61
C PHE A 101 -7.60 -6.56 4.94
N SER A 102 -8.52 -5.76 4.40
CA SER A 102 -9.96 -5.97 4.59
C SER A 102 -10.47 -7.19 3.85
N ASP A 103 -9.94 -7.47 2.66
CA ASP A 103 -10.44 -8.51 1.77
C ASP A 103 -9.83 -9.90 2.06
N VAL A 104 -8.51 -9.95 2.23
CA VAL A 104 -7.75 -11.20 2.39
C VAL A 104 -7.20 -11.36 3.82
N GLY A 105 -7.17 -10.28 4.60
CA GLY A 105 -6.51 -10.25 5.91
C GLY A 105 -5.02 -9.90 5.83
N GLY A 106 -4.31 -10.15 6.92
CA GLY A 106 -2.87 -9.89 7.02
C GLY A 106 -2.54 -8.50 7.56
N THR A 107 -1.29 -8.10 7.39
CA THR A 107 -0.77 -6.82 7.87
C THR A 107 0.53 -6.46 7.15
N TRP A 108 1.12 -5.32 7.50
CA TRP A 108 2.46 -4.96 7.08
C TRP A 108 3.50 -5.85 7.78
N VAL A 109 4.43 -6.38 7.00
CA VAL A 109 5.59 -7.15 7.48
C VAL A 109 6.87 -6.54 6.92
N LEU A 110 8.00 -6.80 7.57
CA LEU A 110 9.32 -6.45 7.06
C LEU A 110 9.87 -7.64 6.27
N ASP A 111 10.38 -7.41 5.07
CA ASP A 111 11.16 -8.41 4.35
C ASP A 111 12.53 -8.59 5.02
N GLU A 112 12.74 -9.74 5.66
CA GLU A 112 13.97 -10.07 6.36
C GLU A 112 14.84 -11.09 5.60
N ASP A 113 14.43 -11.52 4.41
CA ASP A 113 15.18 -12.49 3.61
C ASP A 113 16.33 -11.80 2.86
N PRO A 114 17.61 -12.06 3.20
CA PRO A 114 18.75 -11.43 2.56
C PRO A 114 18.93 -11.80 1.07
N GLU A 115 18.29 -12.89 0.60
CA GLU A 115 18.30 -13.27 -0.81
C GLU A 115 17.16 -12.61 -1.60
N SER A 116 16.20 -11.98 -0.91
CA SER A 116 15.08 -11.31 -1.53
C SER A 116 15.48 -10.00 -2.22
N PRO A 117 14.99 -9.73 -3.44
CA PRO A 117 15.21 -8.45 -4.11
C PRO A 117 14.55 -7.27 -3.36
N THR A 118 13.63 -7.56 -2.44
CA THR A 118 12.93 -6.56 -1.62
C THR A 118 13.45 -6.51 -0.19
N PHE A 119 14.62 -7.10 0.09
CA PHE A 119 15.21 -7.14 1.43
C PHE A 119 15.14 -5.78 2.15
N GLY A 120 14.59 -5.81 3.36
CA GLY A 120 14.36 -4.66 4.22
C GLY A 120 13.16 -3.80 3.86
N ARG A 121 12.38 -4.07 2.81
CA ARG A 121 11.17 -3.29 2.48
C ARG A 121 9.98 -3.75 3.32
N PHE A 122 8.99 -2.86 3.49
CA PHE A 122 7.71 -3.23 4.09
C PHE A 122 6.78 -3.77 3.02
N LEU A 123 6.28 -4.97 3.25
CA LEU A 123 5.42 -5.72 2.34
C LEU A 123 4.07 -5.99 3.01
N ILE A 124 3.07 -6.35 2.21
CA ILE A 124 1.85 -6.99 2.72
C ILE A 124 2.19 -8.45 2.98
N GLY A 125 1.83 -8.98 4.14
CA GLY A 125 2.11 -10.36 4.54
C GLY A 125 1.16 -10.87 5.62
N ALA A 126 1.47 -12.04 6.18
CA ALA A 126 0.71 -12.68 7.27
C ALA A 126 -0.78 -12.93 6.98
N PHE A 127 -1.16 -13.03 5.70
CA PHE A 127 -2.53 -13.30 5.25
C PHE A 127 -2.80 -14.80 5.02
N ASP A 128 -1.77 -15.63 4.80
CA ASP A 128 -1.89 -17.07 4.62
C ASP A 128 -1.18 -17.82 5.76
N THR A 129 -1.96 -18.52 6.59
CA THR A 129 -1.40 -19.32 7.70
C THR A 129 -0.72 -20.61 7.23
N ALA A 130 -1.02 -21.08 6.02
CA ALA A 130 -0.37 -22.24 5.41
C ALA A 130 0.93 -21.86 4.68
N ARG A 131 1.07 -20.59 4.29
CA ARG A 131 2.28 -20.01 3.68
C ARG A 131 2.63 -18.68 4.37
N PRO A 132 3.15 -18.74 5.62
CA PRO A 132 3.47 -17.54 6.39
C PRO A 132 4.53 -16.64 5.74
N GLU A 133 5.30 -17.18 4.80
CA GLU A 133 6.29 -16.48 3.98
C GLU A 133 5.71 -15.73 2.77
N ALA A 134 4.42 -15.92 2.45
CA ALA A 134 3.81 -15.24 1.31
C ALA A 134 3.72 -13.73 1.58
N THR A 135 4.36 -12.95 0.72
CA THR A 135 4.41 -11.49 0.81
C THR A 135 4.20 -10.85 -0.56
N VAL A 136 3.71 -9.60 -0.56
CA VAL A 136 3.48 -8.81 -1.77
C VAL A 136 4.03 -7.40 -1.59
N ASP A 137 4.86 -6.96 -2.54
CA ASP A 137 5.36 -5.58 -2.62
C ASP A 137 4.32 -4.68 -3.30
N VAL A 138 3.35 -4.23 -2.50
CA VAL A 138 2.28 -3.33 -2.97
C VAL A 138 2.84 -1.99 -3.47
N TYR A 139 3.95 -1.52 -2.91
CA TYR A 139 4.56 -0.26 -3.35
C TYR A 139 5.12 -0.41 -4.77
N ALA A 140 5.82 -1.51 -5.06
CA ALA A 140 6.32 -1.80 -6.40
C ALA A 140 5.16 -1.95 -7.41
N ALA A 141 4.07 -2.62 -7.01
CA ALA A 141 2.88 -2.77 -7.86
C ALA A 141 2.21 -1.42 -8.16
N VAL A 142 2.06 -0.55 -7.16
CA VAL A 142 1.52 0.81 -7.34
C VAL A 142 2.43 1.67 -8.20
N THR A 143 3.74 1.60 -8.01
CA THR A 143 4.71 2.34 -8.82
C THR A 143 4.58 1.95 -10.29
N ALA A 144 4.60 0.63 -10.58
CA ALA A 144 4.44 0.13 -11.94
C ALA A 144 3.09 0.56 -12.55
N PHE A 145 2.01 0.49 -11.76
CA PHE A 145 0.68 0.96 -12.17
C PHE A 145 0.66 2.45 -12.52
N LEU A 146 1.35 3.30 -11.75
CA LEU A 146 1.40 4.74 -12.03
C LEU A 146 2.22 5.08 -13.27
N GLU A 147 3.15 4.21 -13.68
CA GLU A 147 3.92 4.31 -14.93
C GLU A 147 3.14 3.85 -16.18
N GLU A 148 2.01 3.16 -16.01
CA GLU A 148 1.16 2.75 -17.13
C GLU A 148 0.55 3.96 -17.86
N PRO A 149 0.32 3.85 -19.19
CA PRO A 149 -0.35 4.90 -19.95
C PRO A 149 -1.79 5.16 -19.49
N GLU A 150 -2.38 6.26 -19.96
CA GLU A 150 -3.76 6.68 -19.64
C GLU A 150 -4.78 5.54 -19.84
N GLY A 151 -5.79 5.49 -18.95
CA GLY A 151 -6.75 4.38 -18.89
C GLY A 151 -6.40 3.30 -17.87
N ARG A 152 -5.56 3.65 -16.88
CA ARG A 152 -5.22 2.82 -15.73
C ARG A 152 -6.45 2.29 -15.03
N ASP A 153 -6.47 0.99 -14.82
CA ASP A 153 -7.58 0.26 -14.20
C ASP A 153 -7.18 -0.17 -12.79
N LEU A 154 -7.67 0.57 -11.79
CA LEU A 154 -7.38 0.29 -10.39
C LEU A 154 -7.95 -1.06 -9.95
N GLU A 155 -9.09 -1.48 -10.50
CA GLU A 155 -9.67 -2.79 -10.17
C GLU A 155 -8.72 -3.89 -10.63
N ARG A 156 -8.19 -3.77 -11.86
CA ARG A 156 -7.19 -4.71 -12.37
C ARG A 156 -5.91 -4.75 -11.52
N LEU A 157 -5.46 -3.62 -10.97
CA LEU A 157 -4.35 -3.61 -10.01
C LEU A 157 -4.71 -4.43 -8.75
N LEU A 158 -5.87 -4.18 -8.16
CA LEU A 158 -6.33 -4.90 -6.96
C LEU A 158 -6.52 -6.41 -7.22
N GLU A 159 -7.06 -6.79 -8.37
CA GLU A 159 -7.17 -8.19 -8.81
C GLU A 159 -5.79 -8.85 -8.94
N SER A 160 -4.80 -8.13 -9.48
CA SER A 160 -3.43 -8.66 -9.57
C SER A 160 -2.78 -8.86 -8.21
N LEU A 161 -3.10 -7.99 -7.24
CA LEU A 161 -2.63 -8.14 -5.85
C LEU A 161 -3.32 -9.33 -5.17
N GLN A 162 -4.63 -9.51 -5.36
CA GLN A 162 -5.36 -10.69 -4.88
C GLN A 162 -4.75 -11.99 -5.45
N GLU A 163 -4.47 -12.02 -6.76
CA GLU A 163 -3.83 -13.17 -7.42
C GLU A 163 -2.44 -13.45 -6.84
N ALA A 164 -1.62 -12.41 -6.63
CA ALA A 164 -0.30 -12.54 -6.02
C ALA A 164 -0.36 -13.08 -4.57
N MET A 165 -1.41 -12.73 -3.83
CA MET A 165 -1.68 -13.27 -2.49
C MET A 165 -2.28 -14.69 -2.52
N GLY A 166 -2.65 -15.20 -3.70
CA GLY A 166 -3.34 -16.48 -3.87
C GLY A 166 -4.79 -16.47 -3.35
N ALA A 167 -5.41 -15.29 -3.27
CA ALA A 167 -6.80 -15.10 -2.90
C ALA A 167 -7.74 -15.32 -4.11
N PRO A 168 -9.03 -15.61 -3.88
CA PRO A 168 -10.03 -15.55 -4.94
C PRO A 168 -10.04 -14.17 -5.60
N VAL A 169 -9.95 -14.13 -6.93
CA VAL A 169 -9.95 -12.87 -7.69
C VAL A 169 -11.37 -12.35 -7.82
N GLY A 170 -11.54 -11.07 -7.52
CA GLY A 170 -12.79 -10.33 -7.71
C GLY A 170 -12.83 -9.09 -6.83
N VAL A 171 -12.86 -7.92 -7.45
CA VAL A 171 -13.05 -6.65 -6.75
C VAL A 171 -14.55 -6.43 -6.52
N THR A 172 -14.93 -6.21 -5.26
CA THR A 172 -16.34 -5.97 -4.90
C THR A 172 -16.47 -4.53 -4.45
N ASP A 173 -17.07 -3.69 -5.30
CA ASP A 173 -17.50 -2.37 -4.89
C ASP A 173 -18.79 -2.49 -4.08
N THR A 174 -18.73 -2.18 -2.78
CA THR A 174 -19.90 -2.12 -1.89
C THR A 174 -20.36 -0.70 -1.60
N SER A 175 -19.89 0.30 -2.37
CA SER A 175 -20.25 1.72 -2.22
C SER A 175 -21.75 1.98 -2.30
N PHE A 176 -22.54 1.01 -2.77
CA PHE A 176 -24.00 1.04 -2.75
C PHE A 176 -24.56 -0.30 -2.26
N PRO A 177 -25.51 -0.31 -1.30
CA PRO A 177 -26.34 -1.47 -1.01
C PRO A 177 -27.35 -1.78 -2.14
#